data_AF-A0A2G5WTI3-F1
#
_entry.id   AF-A0A2G5WTI3-F1
#
_cell.length_a   1.000
_cell.length_b   1.000
_cell.length_c   1.000
_cell.angle_alpha   90.00
_cell.angle_beta   90.00
_cell.angle_gamma   90.00
#
_symmetry.space_group_name_H-M   'P 1'
#
loop_
_entity.id
_entity.type
_entity.pdbx_description
1 polymer ?
#
loop_
_entity_poly.entity_id
_entity_poly.type
_entity_poly.pdbx_seq_one_letter_code
_entity_poly.pdbx_strand_id
1 'polypeptide(L)'
;MYNSNKQQFGKNTDSPEVFAAKLALLGAAISTLGDGIQTIAAGIALQELENSNRQDPQDQLSEEMKKMQKQIDQLSKQIAKMDKSS
;
A
#
# COMPACT_ATOMS: atom_id res chain seq x y z
N MET A 1 28.54 43.54 18.87
CA MET A 1 27.16 43.25 18.39
C MET A 1 27.13 41.82 17.90
N TYR A 2 26.41 40.90 18.54
CA TYR A 2 26.29 39.51 18.08
C TYR A 2 24.89 39.27 17.51
N ASN A 3 24.82 39.04 16.20
CA ASN A 3 23.59 38.70 15.50
C ASN A 3 23.39 37.18 15.53
N SER A 4 22.34 36.69 16.20
CA SER A 4 22.04 35.27 16.31
C SER A 4 20.87 34.91 15.38
N ASN A 5 21.18 34.41 14.19
CA ASN A 5 20.21 33.83 13.27
C ASN A 5 19.90 32.39 13.70
N LYS A 6 18.88 32.20 14.54
CA LYS A 6 18.39 30.86 14.91
C LYS A 6 17.41 30.39 13.84
N GLN A 7 17.90 29.56 12.92
CA GLN A 7 17.05 28.75 12.06
C GLN A 7 16.23 27.79 12.94
N GLN A 8 14.94 28.06 13.06
CA GLN A 8 13.97 27.18 13.72
C GLN A 8 13.66 26.02 12.77
N PHE A 9 14.42 24.94 12.85
CA PHE A 9 13.88 23.63 12.49
C PHE A 9 12.80 23.30 13.53
N GLY A 10 11.56 23.11 13.07
CA GLY A 10 10.38 22.95 13.91
C GLY A 10 10.65 22.00 15.07
N LYS A 11 10.47 22.50 16.30
CA LYS A 11 10.49 21.66 17.51
C LYS A 11 9.41 20.58 17.33
N ASN A 12 9.80 19.33 17.14
CA ASN A 12 8.90 18.21 17.39
C ASN A 12 8.51 18.30 18.87
N THR A 13 7.25 18.67 19.13
CA THR A 13 6.67 18.80 20.49
C THR A 13 6.14 17.48 21.02
N ASP A 14 6.30 16.40 20.27
CA ASP A 14 5.84 15.07 20.66
C ASP A 14 6.72 14.52 21.78
N SER A 15 6.08 13.90 22.77
CA SER A 15 6.82 13.08 23.73
C SER A 15 7.39 11.85 23.00
N PRO A 16 8.47 11.23 23.53
CA PRO A 16 9.03 10.00 22.96
C PRO A 16 7.98 8.90 22.71
N GLU A 17 6.97 8.80 23.57
CA GLU A 17 5.88 7.84 23.48
C GLU A 17 4.95 8.15 22.30
N VAL A 18 4.60 9.43 22.07
CA VAL A 18 3.79 9.85 20.92
C VAL A 18 4.55 9.60 19.62
N PHE A 19 5.85 9.88 19.60
CA PHE A 19 6.69 9.58 18.44
C PHE A 19 6.76 8.07 18.15
N ALA A 20 6.96 7.25 19.18
CA ALA A 20 6.95 5.79 19.06
C ALA A 20 5.60 5.25 18.55
N ALA A 21 4.48 5.80 19.05
CA ALA A 21 3.15 5.41 18.58
C ALA A 21 2.92 5.75 17.10
N LYS A 22 3.37 6.92 16.64
CA LYS A 22 3.31 7.31 15.23
C LYS A 22 4.15 6.38 14.34
N LEU A 23 5.35 6.02 14.80
CA LEU A 23 6.20 5.06 14.08
C LEU A 23 5.57 3.67 14.02
N ALA A 24 4.97 3.21 15.13
CA ALA A 24 4.25 1.94 15.17
C ALA A 24 3.05 1.92 14.21
N LEU A 25 2.27 3.01 14.15
CA LEU A 25 1.17 3.16 13.21
C LEU A 25 1.65 3.09 11.75
N LEU A 26 2.74 3.78 11.41
CA LEU A 26 3.34 3.72 10.08
C LEU A 26 3.81 2.30 9.74
N GLY A 27 4.48 1.62 10.67
CA GLY A 27 4.91 0.23 10.50
C GLY A 27 3.73 -0.72 10.27
N ALA A 28 2.65 -0.56 11.03
CA ALA A 28 1.43 -1.35 10.86
C ALA A 28 0.77 -1.12 9.49
N ALA A 29 0.73 0.13 9.02
CA ALA A 29 0.20 0.47 7.71
C ALA A 29 1.02 -0.18 6.57
N ILE A 30 2.35 -0.13 6.65
CA ILE A 30 3.24 -0.78 5.68
C ILE A 30 3.07 -2.31 5.71
N SER A 31 2.97 -2.92 6.90
CA SER A 31 2.72 -4.36 7.03
C SER A 31 1.40 -4.76 6.36
N THR A 32 0.33 -4.00 6.62
CA THR A 32 -1.00 -4.25 6.04
C THR A 32 -0.97 -4.15 4.52
N LEU A 33 -0.21 -3.19 3.97
CA LEU A 33 -0.01 -3.09 2.51
C LEU A 33 0.72 -4.34 1.97
N GLY A 34 1.74 -4.82 2.69
CA GLY A 34 2.44 -6.06 2.38
C GLY A 34 1.52 -7.27 2.35
N ASP A 35 0.67 -7.42 3.38
CA ASP A 35 -0.33 -8.49 3.46
C ASP A 35 -1.34 -8.42 2.30
N GLY A 36 -1.73 -7.20 1.89
CA GLY A 36 -2.57 -6.97 0.73
C GLY A 36 -1.93 -7.46 -0.58
N ILE A 37 -0.64 -7.14 -0.80
CA ILE A 37 0.13 -7.61 -1.97
C ILE A 37 0.23 -9.14 -1.95
N GLN A 38 0.54 -9.74 -0.79
CA GLN A 38 0.62 -11.19 -0.63
C GLN A 38 -0.72 -11.87 -0.93
N THR A 39 -1.84 -11.27 -0.51
CA THR A 39 -3.19 -11.77 -0.79
C THR A 39 -3.48 -11.79 -2.30
N ILE A 40 -3.11 -10.72 -3.02
CA ILE A 40 -3.25 -10.66 -4.48
C ILE A 40 -2.41 -11.76 -5.14
N ALA A 41 -1.14 -11.91 -4.73
CA ALA A 41 -0.26 -12.94 -5.27
C ALA A 41 -0.79 -14.36 -5.03
N ALA A 42 -1.30 -14.64 -3.83
CA ALA A 42 -1.94 -15.92 -3.51
C ALA A 42 -3.18 -16.16 -4.39
N GLY A 43 -3.99 -15.13 -4.62
CA GLY A 43 -5.14 -15.20 -5.54
C GLY A 43 -4.74 -15.55 -6.97
N ILE A 44 -3.68 -14.92 -7.51
CA ILE A 44 -3.15 -15.23 -8.85
C ILE A 44 -2.66 -16.68 -8.90
N ALA A 45 -1.86 -17.10 -7.92
CA ALA A 45 -1.32 -18.46 -7.88
C ALA A 45 -2.42 -19.53 -7.78
N LEU A 46 -3.46 -19.28 -6.97
CA LEU A 46 -4.63 -20.16 -6.90
C LEU A 46 -5.36 -20.24 -8.24
N GLN A 47 -5.53 -19.09 -8.89
CA GLN A 47 -6.23 -19.02 -10.16
C GLN A 47 -5.47 -19.72 -11.30
N GLU A 48 -4.14 -19.60 -11.33
CA GLU A 48 -3.29 -20.34 -12.26
C GLU A 48 -3.39 -21.86 -12.04
N LEU A 49 -3.38 -22.32 -10.78
CA LEU A 49 -3.57 -23.74 -10.45
C LEU A 49 -4.95 -24.27 -10.85
N GLU A 50 -6.03 -23.49 -10.68
CA GLU A 50 -7.38 -23.85 -11.09
C GLU A 50 -7.54 -23.90 -12.63
N ASN A 51 -6.92 -22.95 -13.33
CA ASN A 51 -6.99 -22.82 -14.79
C ASN A 51 -6.04 -23.77 -15.53
N SER A 52 -5.01 -24.31 -14.87
CA SER A 52 -4.05 -25.28 -15.43
C SER A 52 -4.69 -26.56 -16.01
N ASN A 53 -5.99 -26.79 -15.75
CA ASN A 53 -6.74 -27.94 -16.24
C ASN A 53 -7.74 -27.62 -17.37
N ARG A 54 -7.77 -26.40 -17.92
CA ARG A 54 -8.73 -25.97 -18.95
C ARG A 54 -8.03 -25.27 -20.13
N GLN A 55 -7.98 -25.94 -21.29
CA GLN A 55 -7.70 -25.37 -22.62
C GLN A 55 -8.51 -24.06 -22.79
N ASP A 56 -8.05 -22.91 -23.31
CA ASP A 56 -6.91 -22.47 -24.13
C ASP A 56 -6.26 -21.25 -23.42
N PRO A 57 -4.92 -21.19 -23.24
CA PRO A 57 -4.27 -20.27 -22.31
C PRO A 57 -4.31 -18.78 -22.68
N GLN A 58 -4.67 -18.41 -23.92
CA GLN A 58 -4.43 -17.05 -24.40
C GLN A 58 -5.56 -16.06 -24.10
N ASP A 59 -6.82 -16.51 -24.12
CA ASP A 59 -7.98 -15.64 -23.86
C ASP A 59 -8.31 -15.51 -22.37
N GLN A 60 -8.06 -16.55 -21.56
CA GLN A 60 -8.28 -16.51 -20.12
C GLN A 60 -7.31 -15.57 -19.40
N LEU A 61 -6.01 -15.64 -19.74
CA LEU A 61 -4.98 -14.74 -19.18
C LEU A 61 -5.30 -13.25 -19.43
N SER A 62 -5.87 -12.92 -20.60
CA SER A 62 -6.30 -11.56 -20.94
C SER A 62 -7.40 -11.05 -20.00
N GLU A 63 -8.44 -11.85 -19.77
CA GLU A 63 -9.56 -11.45 -18.92
C GLU A 63 -9.17 -11.41 -17.44
N GLU A 64 -8.27 -12.30 -17.02
CA GLU A 64 -7.71 -12.33 -15.68
C GLU A 64 -6.86 -11.10 -15.38
N MET A 65 -5.98 -10.72 -16.31
CA MET A 65 -5.19 -9.48 -16.22
C MET A 65 -6.10 -8.24 -16.17
N LYS A 66 -7.19 -8.20 -16.94
CA LYS A 66 -8.16 -7.08 -16.87
C LYS A 66 -8.85 -7.01 -15.52
N LYS A 67 -9.24 -8.14 -14.93
CA LYS A 67 -9.86 -8.19 -13.60
C LYS A 67 -8.89 -7.70 -12.52
N MET A 68 -7.63 -8.10 -12.64
CA MET A 68 -6.57 -7.69 -11.72
C MET A 68 -6.24 -6.20 -11.84
N GLN A 69 -6.17 -5.66 -13.07
CA GLN A 69 -6.03 -4.24 -13.35
C GLN A 69 -7.13 -3.43 -12.65
N LYS A 70 -8.38 -3.89 -12.74
CA LYS A 70 -9.53 -3.23 -12.11
C LYS A 70 -9.44 -3.22 -10.57
N GLN A 71 -8.92 -4.28 -9.97
CA GLN A 71 -8.71 -4.33 -8.52
C GLN A 71 -7.59 -3.38 -8.08
N ILE A 72 -6.49 -3.30 -8.84
CA ILE A 72 -5.40 -2.34 -8.63
C ILE A 72 -5.91 -0.90 -8.72
N ASP A 73 -6.76 -0.61 -9.71
CA ASP A 73 -7.37 0.72 -9.88
C ASP A 73 -8.27 1.09 -8.71
N GLN A 74 -9.04 0.14 -8.18
CA GLN A 74 -9.90 0.36 -7.02
C GLN A 74 -9.09 0.63 -5.75
N LEU A 75 -8.02 -0.15 -5.53
CA LEU A 75 -7.10 0.07 -4.41
C LEU A 75 -6.41 1.43 -4.51
N SER A 76 -5.91 1.78 -5.70
CA SER A 76 -5.26 3.08 -5.96
C SER A 76 -6.20 4.26 -5.68
N LYS A 77 -7.48 4.14 -6.07
CA LYS A 77 -8.50 5.15 -5.77
C LYS A 77 -8.78 5.29 -4.28
N GLN A 78 -8.83 4.17 -3.55
CA GLN A 78 -9.03 4.20 -2.10
C GLN A 78 -7.84 4.87 -1.40
N ILE A 79 -6.60 4.54 -1.80
CA ILE A 79 -5.37 5.16 -1.29
C ILE A 79 -5.38 6.68 -1.57
N ALA A 80 -5.64 7.08 -2.81
CA ALA A 80 -5.71 8.51 -3.16
C ALA A 80 -6.81 9.26 -2.39
N LYS A 81 -7.92 8.59 -2.07
CA LYS A 81 -9.00 9.17 -1.25
C LYS A 81 -8.57 9.35 0.20
N MET A 82 -7.84 8.39 0.77
CA MET A 82 -7.29 8.49 2.12
C MET A 82 -6.23 9.60 2.21
N ASP A 83 -5.36 9.71 1.20
CA ASP A 83 -4.34 10.77 1.09
C ASP A 83 -4.97 12.17 1.01
N LYS A 84 -6.06 12.33 0.25
CA LYS A 84 -6.83 13.59 0.18
C LYS A 84 -7.63 13.95 1.42
N SER A 85 -7.81 13.02 2.36
CA SER A 85 -8.62 13.21 3.57
C SER A 85 -7.78 13.43 4.83
N SER A 86 -6.45 13.44 4.71
CA SER A 86 -5.48 13.86 5.74
C SER A 86 -4.97 15.28 5.47
#